data_AF-A0A6C0I938-F1
#
_entry.id   AF-A0A6C0I938-F1
#
_cell.length_a   1.000
_cell.length_b   1.000
_cell.length_c   1.000
_cell.angle_alpha   90.00
_cell.angle_beta   90.00
_cell.angle_gamma   90.00
#
_symmetry.space_group_name_H-M   'P 1'
#
loop_
_entity.id
_entity.type
_entity.pdbx_description
1 polymer ?
#
loop_
_entity_poly.entity_id
_entity_poly.type
_entity_poly.pdbx_seq_one_letter_code
_entity_poly.pdbx_strand_id
1 'polypeptide(L)'
;MDDDMDTNMTNAAAATAEEKAIMNDINNHIDICVSNNLHYDIALVCYKCLKDKHRYVSKTSSSSSSSDTNNNTWEYLTNAVWTTDVNNKQLIYSIRTIVCIAFTKRSLYWEDERENEKYPDTSVIASKLLQISSKLKDNKYILVLIKECKQFFMI
;
A
#
# COMPACT_ATOMS: atom_id res chain seq x y z
N MET A 1 -6.14 43.29 3.11
CA MET A 1 -5.75 42.07 3.87
C MET A 1 -6.48 40.91 3.19
N ASP A 2 -6.19 40.71 1.90
CA ASP A 2 -7.02 39.86 1.02
C ASP A 2 -6.20 38.82 0.24
N ASP A 3 -4.85 38.90 0.28
CA ASP A 3 -3.96 37.97 -0.45
C ASP A 3 -3.79 36.58 0.23
N ASP A 4 -4.14 36.46 1.52
CA ASP A 4 -3.99 35.21 2.28
C ASP A 4 -5.11 34.18 2.00
N MET A 5 -6.28 34.62 1.54
CA MET A 5 -7.44 33.73 1.35
C MET A 5 -7.35 32.93 0.03
N ASP A 6 -6.92 33.58 -1.05
CA ASP A 6 -6.76 32.95 -2.36
C ASP A 6 -5.60 31.96 -2.38
N THR A 7 -4.50 32.28 -1.70
CA THR A 7 -3.32 31.41 -1.60
C THR A 7 -3.64 30.09 -0.88
N ASN A 8 -4.50 30.13 0.14
CA ASN A 8 -4.89 28.94 0.90
C ASN A 8 -5.86 28.02 0.14
N MET A 9 -6.79 28.59 -0.65
CA MET A 9 -7.70 27.81 -1.50
C MET A 9 -6.96 27.09 -2.63
N THR A 10 -5.96 27.74 -3.23
CA THR A 10 -5.17 27.18 -4.33
C THR A 10 -4.34 25.97 -3.87
N ASN A 11 -3.75 26.04 -2.68
CA ASN A 11 -2.96 24.95 -2.09
C ASN A 11 -3.82 23.73 -1.71
N ALA A 12 -5.02 23.95 -1.18
CA ALA A 12 -5.94 22.86 -0.83
C ALA A 12 -6.45 22.11 -2.07
N ALA A 13 -6.76 22.83 -3.15
CA ALA A 13 -7.17 22.23 -4.42
C ALA A 13 -6.05 21.38 -5.06
N ALA A 14 -4.81 21.86 -5.00
CA ALA A 14 -3.64 21.14 -5.50
C ALA A 14 -3.38 19.83 -4.72
N ALA A 15 -3.45 19.87 -3.38
CA ALA A 15 -3.31 18.68 -2.54
C ALA A 15 -4.41 17.63 -2.85
N THR A 16 -5.65 18.09 -3.05
CA THR A 16 -6.77 17.21 -3.41
C THR A 16 -6.58 16.54 -4.78
N ALA A 17 -6.01 17.26 -5.75
CA ALA A 17 -5.72 16.72 -7.07
C ALA A 17 -4.59 15.66 -7.04
N GLU A 18 -3.55 15.91 -6.25
CA GLU A 18 -2.45 14.96 -6.04
C GLU A 18 -2.93 13.67 -5.37
N GLU A 19 -3.72 13.78 -4.30
CA GLU A 19 -4.32 12.63 -3.62
C GLU A 19 -5.19 11.80 -4.56
N LYS A 20 -5.98 12.46 -5.41
CA LYS A 20 -6.81 11.79 -6.41
C LYS A 20 -5.96 11.06 -7.45
N ALA A 21 -4.86 11.65 -7.90
CA ALA A 21 -3.94 11.03 -8.84
C ALA A 21 -3.25 9.80 -8.24
N ILE A 22 -2.78 9.89 -6.99
CA ILE A 22 -2.21 8.76 -6.24
C ILE A 22 -3.23 7.64 -6.11
N MET A 23 -4.47 7.95 -5.74
CA MET A 23 -5.51 6.94 -5.58
C MET A 23 -5.85 6.27 -6.92
N ASN A 24 -5.83 7.02 -8.03
CA ASN A 24 -6.05 6.47 -9.36
C ASN A 24 -4.91 5.52 -9.78
N ASP A 25 -3.65 5.87 -9.48
CA ASP A 25 -2.50 4.99 -9.70
C ASP A 25 -2.61 3.69 -8.89
N ILE A 26 -3.01 3.78 -7.62
CA ILE A 26 -3.27 2.61 -6.77
C ILE A 26 -4.38 1.73 -7.37
N ASN A 27 -5.50 2.32 -7.79
CA ASN A 27 -6.62 1.60 -8.39
C ASN A 27 -6.20 0.85 -9.67
N ASN A 28 -5.38 1.46 -10.51
CA ASN A 28 -4.86 0.80 -11.71
C ASN A 28 -4.04 -0.45 -11.36
N HIS A 29 -3.20 -0.39 -10.32
CA HIS A 29 -2.43 -1.53 -9.87
C HIS A 29 -3.30 -2.61 -9.21
N ILE A 30 -4.35 -2.21 -8.48
CA ILE A 30 -5.34 -3.15 -7.94
C ILE A 30 -6.04 -3.91 -9.06
N ASP A 31 -6.43 -3.23 -10.13
CA ASP A 31 -7.09 -3.87 -11.29
C ASP A 31 -6.15 -4.88 -11.98
N ILE A 32 -4.84 -4.63 -12.03
CA ILE A 32 -3.84 -5.57 -12.57
C ILE A 32 -3.80 -6.87 -11.75
N CYS A 33 -3.98 -6.80 -10.43
CA CYS A 33 -4.00 -7.99 -9.57
C CYS A 33 -5.11 -8.99 -9.96
N VAL A 34 -6.14 -8.56 -10.69
CA VAL A 34 -7.25 -9.41 -11.13
C VAL A 34 -6.84 -10.40 -12.23
N SER A 35 -5.89 -10.00 -13.08
CA SER A 35 -5.40 -10.81 -14.19
C SER A 35 -4.39 -11.86 -13.74
N ASN A 36 -3.49 -11.49 -12.83
CA ASN A 36 -2.32 -12.29 -12.51
C ASN A 36 -2.35 -12.90 -11.09
N ASN A 37 -3.05 -12.27 -10.12
CA ASN A 37 -3.12 -12.67 -8.70
C ASN A 37 -1.77 -13.12 -8.11
N LEU A 38 -0.66 -12.56 -8.62
CA LEU A 38 0.68 -12.89 -8.16
C LEU A 38 0.95 -12.12 -6.87
N HIS A 39 1.70 -12.75 -5.97
CA HIS A 39 2.13 -12.08 -4.74
C HIS A 39 2.95 -10.82 -5.04
N TYR A 40 3.67 -10.81 -6.17
CA TYR A 40 4.40 -9.64 -6.66
C TYR A 40 3.48 -8.43 -6.89
N ASP A 41 2.39 -8.60 -7.65
CA ASP A 41 1.48 -7.50 -7.97
C ASP A 41 0.81 -6.95 -6.71
N ILE A 42 0.43 -7.84 -5.79
CA ILE A 42 -0.18 -7.45 -4.52
C ILE A 42 0.85 -6.75 -3.62
N ALA A 43 2.12 -7.18 -3.64
CA ALA A 43 3.21 -6.53 -2.91
C ALA A 43 3.50 -5.11 -3.44
N LEU A 44 3.40 -4.91 -4.76
CA LEU A 44 3.50 -3.58 -5.37
C LEU A 44 2.35 -2.67 -4.92
N VAL A 45 1.11 -3.18 -4.84
CA VAL A 45 -0.02 -2.44 -4.26
C VAL A 45 0.25 -2.10 -2.78
N CYS A 46 0.79 -3.04 -1.99
CA CYS A 46 1.19 -2.75 -0.61
C CYS A 46 2.20 -1.59 -0.57
N TYR A 47 3.20 -1.59 -1.44
CA TYR A 47 4.16 -0.49 -1.55
C TYR A 47 3.48 0.84 -1.85
N LYS A 48 2.64 0.91 -2.88
CA LYS A 48 1.94 2.15 -3.25
C LYS A 48 1.08 2.71 -2.12
N CYS A 49 0.44 1.84 -1.33
CA CYS A 49 -0.39 2.23 -0.19
C CYS A 49 0.40 2.64 1.06
N LEU A 50 1.64 2.16 1.23
CA LEU A 50 2.33 2.17 2.53
C LEU A 50 3.75 2.75 2.49
N LYS A 51 4.28 3.14 1.32
CA LYS A 51 5.67 3.62 1.13
C LYS A 51 6.06 4.78 2.05
N ASP A 52 5.11 5.63 2.43
CA ASP A 52 5.35 6.79 3.29
C ASP A 52 5.15 6.48 4.80
N LYS A 53 4.78 5.23 5.12
CA LYS A 53 4.46 4.77 6.48
C LYS A 53 5.39 3.65 6.96
N HIS A 54 6.00 2.91 6.03
CA HIS A 54 6.82 1.75 6.30
C HIS A 54 8.07 1.77 5.43
N ARG A 55 9.18 1.24 5.93
CA ARG A 55 10.42 1.06 5.17
C ARG A 55 11.18 -0.18 5.63
N TYR A 56 12.00 -0.74 4.74
CA TYR A 56 12.88 -1.86 5.05
C TYR A 56 14.34 -1.40 5.03
N VAL A 57 14.97 -1.40 6.20
CA VAL A 57 16.36 -0.97 6.36
C VAL A 57 17.27 -2.16 6.11
N SER A 58 18.01 -2.12 5.01
CA SER A 58 19.06 -3.08 4.70
C SER A 58 20.40 -2.53 5.20
N LYS A 59 20.99 -3.13 6.23
CA LYS A 59 22.32 -2.69 6.71
C LYS A 59 23.39 -3.50 5.96
N THR A 60 23.72 -3.08 4.75
CA THR A 60 24.89 -3.58 4.02
C THR A 60 26.16 -2.97 4.63
N SER A 61 27.09 -3.85 5.00
CA SER A 61 28.32 -3.62 5.76
C SER A 61 29.05 -2.31 5.44
N SER A 62 28.87 -1.28 6.27
CA SER A 62 29.74 -0.09 6.27
C SER A 62 29.62 0.74 7.56
N SER A 63 29.66 0.09 8.73
CA SER A 63 30.00 0.79 9.98
C SER A 63 30.59 -0.20 10.99
N SER A 64 31.91 -0.20 11.07
CA SER A 64 32.69 -0.85 12.11
C SER A 64 32.51 -0.12 13.44
N SER A 65 31.48 -0.48 14.21
CA SER A 65 31.37 -0.12 15.62
C SER A 65 30.53 -1.15 16.35
N SER A 66 31.14 -1.72 17.38
CA SER A 66 30.75 -2.92 18.12
C SER A 66 29.41 -2.82 18.86
N SER A 67 28.68 -3.93 18.85
CA SER A 67 27.60 -4.35 19.78
C SER A 67 26.14 -4.26 19.32
N ASP A 68 25.83 -3.65 18.17
CA ASP A 68 24.44 -3.63 17.69
C ASP A 68 24.15 -4.79 16.73
N THR A 69 23.05 -5.47 17.00
CA THR A 69 22.64 -6.70 16.32
C THR A 69 22.39 -6.44 14.83
N ASN A 70 23.23 -7.02 13.98
CA ASN A 70 23.27 -6.89 12.51
C ASN A 70 22.07 -7.49 11.78
N ASN A 71 20.84 -7.00 12.01
CA ASN A 71 19.66 -7.56 11.34
C ASN A 71 18.93 -6.50 10.51
N ASN A 72 18.73 -6.81 9.22
CA ASN A 72 17.79 -6.08 8.37
C ASN A 72 16.43 -6.05 9.04
N THR A 73 15.80 -4.88 9.12
CA THR A 73 14.57 -4.70 9.89
C THR A 73 13.55 -3.86 9.13
N TRP A 74 12.28 -4.15 9.41
CA TRP A 74 11.20 -3.24 9.08
C TRP A 74 11.14 -2.12 10.11
N GLU A 75 10.78 -0.93 9.65
CA GLU A 75 10.46 0.22 10.47
C GLU A 75 9.15 0.85 10.00
N TYR A 76 8.44 1.48 10.93
CA TYR A 76 7.23 2.23 10.66
C TYR A 76 7.36 3.66 11.19
N LEU A 77 6.69 4.59 10.53
CA LEU A 77 6.71 6.01 10.89
C LEU A 77 5.62 6.28 11.93
N THR A 78 6.02 6.79 13.10
CA THR A 78 5.10 7.23 14.16
C THR A 78 5.62 8.53 14.76
N ASN A 79 4.76 9.55 14.88
CA ASN A 79 5.15 10.87 15.39
C ASN A 79 6.40 11.47 14.70
N ALA A 80 6.48 11.32 13.37
CA ALA A 80 7.64 11.71 12.54
C ALA A 80 8.97 11.01 12.87
N VAL A 81 8.95 9.94 13.66
CA VAL A 81 10.12 9.12 14.03
C VAL A 81 9.96 7.71 13.48
N TRP A 82 11.00 7.20 12.84
CA TRP A 82 11.06 5.81 12.40
C TRP A 82 11.35 4.89 13.57
N THR A 83 10.48 3.89 13.78
CA THR A 83 10.56 2.93 14.88
C THR A 83 10.64 1.51 14.35
N THR A 84 11.51 0.69 14.92
CA THR A 84 11.65 -0.73 14.60
C THR A 84 10.33 -1.49 14.75
N ASP A 85 9.89 -2.15 13.69
CA ASP A 85 8.69 -3.00 13.68
C ASP A 85 9.03 -4.43 14.10
N VAL A 86 9.10 -4.66 15.41
CA VAL A 86 9.43 -5.97 15.97
C VAL A 86 8.37 -7.00 15.56
N ASN A 87 8.80 -8.05 14.86
CA ASN A 87 7.95 -9.10 14.29
C ASN A 87 6.95 -8.60 13.23
N ASN A 88 7.21 -7.46 12.58
CA ASN A 88 6.40 -6.88 11.51
C ASN A 88 4.94 -6.61 11.93
N LYS A 89 4.68 -6.37 13.22
CA LYS A 89 3.31 -6.24 13.76
C LYS A 89 2.57 -5.05 13.14
N GLN A 90 3.25 -3.91 12.98
CA GLN A 90 2.66 -2.71 12.42
C GLN A 90 2.44 -2.82 10.92
N LEU A 91 3.37 -3.46 10.19
CA LEU A 91 3.21 -3.76 8.78
C LEU A 91 2.04 -4.71 8.54
N ILE A 92 1.93 -5.79 9.33
CA ILE A 92 0.79 -6.73 9.27
C ILE A 92 -0.52 -5.98 9.53
N TYR A 93 -0.57 -5.12 10.55
CA TYR A 93 -1.75 -4.31 10.86
C TYR A 93 -2.12 -3.37 9.72
N SER A 94 -1.13 -2.70 9.11
CA SER A 94 -1.34 -1.77 8.00
C SER A 94 -1.82 -2.46 6.73
N ILE A 95 -1.31 -3.66 6.43
CA ILE A 95 -1.81 -4.48 5.32
C ILE A 95 -3.28 -4.87 5.55
N ARG A 96 -3.62 -5.32 6.77
CA ARG A 96 -4.99 -5.71 7.14
C ARG A 96 -6.00 -4.58 7.09
N THR A 97 -5.56 -3.37 7.38
CA THR A 97 -6.45 -2.21 7.47
C THR A 97 -6.43 -1.43 6.17
N ILE A 98 -5.31 -0.81 5.83
CA ILE A 98 -5.21 0.12 4.71
C ILE A 98 -5.31 -0.61 3.37
N VAL A 99 -4.48 -1.63 3.16
CA VAL A 99 -4.43 -2.34 1.86
C VAL A 99 -5.70 -3.15 1.64
N CYS A 100 -6.17 -3.87 2.65
CA CYS A 100 -7.45 -4.59 2.57
C CYS A 100 -8.62 -3.65 2.22
N ILE A 101 -8.71 -2.47 2.86
CA ILE A 101 -9.76 -1.49 2.55
C ILE A 101 -9.64 -1.00 1.11
N ALA A 102 -8.44 -0.78 0.58
CA ALA A 102 -8.25 -0.37 -0.81
C ALA A 102 -8.83 -1.42 -1.79
N PHE A 103 -8.52 -2.71 -1.60
CA PHE A 103 -9.08 -3.79 -2.40
C PHE A 103 -10.61 -3.89 -2.25
N THR A 104 -11.14 -3.79 -1.03
CA THR A 104 -12.59 -3.83 -0.78
C THR A 104 -13.32 -2.66 -1.44
N LYS A 105 -12.80 -1.43 -1.33
CA LYS A 105 -13.38 -0.26 -2.00
C LYS A 105 -13.36 -0.40 -3.52
N ARG A 106 -12.26 -0.91 -4.08
CA ARG A 106 -12.17 -1.12 -5.53
C ARG A 106 -13.09 -2.24 -6.02
N SER A 107 -13.29 -3.28 -5.21
CA SER A 107 -14.30 -4.31 -5.47
C SER A 107 -15.71 -3.73 -5.54
N LEU A 108 -16.10 -2.89 -4.58
CA LEU A 108 -17.41 -2.24 -4.57
C LEU A 108 -17.61 -1.32 -5.78
N TYR A 109 -16.57 -0.55 -6.16
CA TYR A 109 -16.61 0.26 -7.38
C TYR A 109 -16.96 -0.58 -8.61
N TRP A 110 -16.32 -1.75 -8.78
CA TRP A 110 -16.58 -2.61 -9.93
C TRP A 110 -17.94 -3.29 -9.86
N GLU A 111 -18.47 -3.57 -8.67
CA GLU A 111 -19.83 -4.10 -8.53
C GLU A 111 -20.90 -3.10 -9.00
N ASP A 112 -20.67 -1.81 -8.74
CA ASP A 112 -21.59 -0.73 -9.12
C ASP A 112 -21.48 -0.33 -10.60
N GLU A 113 -20.36 -0.66 -11.26
CA GLU A 113 -20.09 -0.31 -12.65
C GLU A 113 -20.80 -1.29 -13.60
N ARG A 114 -21.86 -0.83 -14.29
CA ARG A 114 -22.71 -1.69 -15.12
C ARG A 114 -22.27 -1.85 -16.57
N GLU A 115 -21.52 -0.88 -17.10
CA GLU A 115 -21.10 -0.86 -18.50
C GLU A 115 -19.66 -0.37 -18.59
N ASN A 116 -18.72 -1.30 -18.81
CA ASN A 116 -17.31 -0.97 -18.94
C ASN A 116 -16.67 -1.70 -20.12
N GLU A 117 -16.03 -0.95 -21.02
CA GLU A 117 -15.40 -1.50 -22.22
C GLU A 117 -14.17 -2.37 -21.91
N LYS A 118 -13.45 -2.06 -20.82
CA LYS A 118 -12.25 -2.81 -20.39
C LYS A 118 -12.63 -4.14 -19.74
N TYR A 119 -13.70 -4.15 -18.97
CA TYR A 119 -14.19 -5.35 -18.27
C TYR A 119 -15.69 -5.54 -18.53
N PRO A 120 -16.06 -6.39 -19.50
CA PRO A 120 -17.47 -6.67 -19.80
C PRO A 120 -18.23 -7.34 -18.64
N ASP A 121 -17.53 -8.08 -17.78
CA ASP A 121 -18.09 -8.73 -16.60
C ASP A 121 -17.45 -8.17 -15.33
N THR A 122 -17.91 -6.98 -14.95
CA THR A 122 -17.43 -6.23 -13.78
C THR A 122 -17.71 -6.97 -12.47
N SER A 123 -18.76 -7.79 -12.40
CA SER A 123 -19.10 -8.63 -11.24
C SER A 123 -18.01 -9.68 -10.94
N VAL A 124 -17.42 -10.28 -11.99
CA VAL A 124 -16.30 -11.21 -11.85
C VAL A 124 -15.05 -10.49 -11.34
N ILE A 125 -14.80 -9.26 -11.80
CA ILE A 125 -13.69 -8.43 -11.31
C ILE A 125 -13.87 -8.11 -9.83
N ALA A 126 -15.06 -7.64 -9.44
CA ALA A 126 -15.42 -7.35 -8.06
C ALA A 126 -15.21 -8.57 -7.15
N SER A 127 -15.71 -9.75 -7.55
CA SER A 127 -15.54 -11.00 -6.80
C SER A 127 -14.07 -11.39 -6.62
N LYS A 128 -13.24 -11.29 -7.66
CA LYS A 128 -11.80 -11.59 -7.58
C LYS A 128 -11.06 -10.64 -6.63
N LEU A 129 -11.38 -9.35 -6.67
CA LEU A 129 -10.81 -8.36 -5.75
C LEU A 129 -11.21 -8.63 -4.29
N LEU A 130 -12.48 -9.03 -4.08
CA LEU A 130 -12.95 -9.41 -2.75
C LEU A 130 -12.23 -10.65 -2.21
N GLN A 131 -11.95 -11.64 -3.06
CA GLN A 131 -11.15 -12.82 -2.68
C GLN A 131 -9.73 -12.43 -2.25
N ILE A 132 -9.07 -11.50 -2.96
CA ILE A 132 -7.76 -10.97 -2.55
C ILE A 132 -7.87 -10.29 -1.18
N SER A 133 -8.87 -9.43 -0.99
CA SER A 133 -9.10 -8.76 0.31
C SER A 133 -9.30 -9.76 1.46
N SER A 134 -9.94 -10.90 1.19
CA SER A 134 -10.11 -11.98 2.16
C SER A 134 -8.77 -12.63 2.54
N LYS A 135 -7.90 -12.91 1.56
CA LYS A 135 -6.54 -13.43 1.81
C LYS A 135 -5.71 -12.48 2.66
N LEU A 136 -5.87 -11.17 2.49
CA LEU A 136 -5.19 -10.14 3.30
C LEU A 136 -5.63 -10.09 4.77
N LYS A 137 -6.58 -10.94 5.19
CA LYS A 137 -6.94 -11.14 6.61
C LYS A 137 -6.19 -12.33 7.23
N ASP A 138 -5.66 -13.24 6.41
CA ASP A 138 -4.94 -14.43 6.87
C ASP A 138 -3.47 -14.11 7.23
N ASN A 139 -3.06 -14.48 8.45
CA ASN A 139 -1.69 -14.21 8.93
C ASN A 139 -0.63 -14.92 8.09
N LYS A 140 -0.86 -16.18 7.68
CA LYS A 140 0.14 -16.97 6.96
C LYS A 140 0.38 -16.36 5.58
N TYR A 141 -0.69 -15.96 4.90
CA TYR A 141 -0.62 -15.26 3.62
C TYR A 141 0.15 -13.94 3.73
N ILE A 142 -0.18 -13.10 4.71
CA ILE A 142 0.52 -11.81 4.90
C ILE A 142 2.01 -12.01 5.15
N LEU A 143 2.41 -13.04 5.90
CA LEU A 143 3.83 -13.32 6.13
C LEU A 143 4.58 -13.71 4.84
N VAL A 144 3.91 -14.39 3.90
CA VAL A 144 4.49 -14.65 2.56
C VAL A 144 4.58 -13.34 1.78
N LEU A 145 3.51 -12.55 1.77
CA LEU A 145 3.44 -11.26 1.09
C LEU A 145 4.53 -10.28 1.56
N ILE A 146 4.79 -10.21 2.87
CA ILE A 146 5.85 -9.35 3.44
C ILE A 146 7.24 -9.69 2.89
N LYS A 147 7.51 -10.95 2.54
CA LYS A 147 8.77 -11.33 1.91
C LYS A 147 8.90 -10.71 0.52
N GLU A 148 7.83 -10.73 -0.27
CA GLU A 148 7.77 -10.09 -1.58
C GLU A 148 7.85 -8.56 -1.48
N CYS A 149 7.27 -7.97 -0.44
CA CYS A 149 7.33 -6.51 -0.23
C CYS A 149 8.76 -5.98 -0.12
N LYS A 150 9.71 -6.76 0.42
CA LYS A 150 11.08 -6.27 0.70
C LYS A 150 11.74 -5.58 -0.50
N GLN A 151 11.52 -6.10 -1.72
CA GLN A 151 12.14 -5.56 -2.93
C GLN A 151 11.69 -4.12 -3.26
N PHE A 152 10.52 -3.71 -2.79
CA PHE A 152 9.96 -2.38 -3.05
C PHE A 152 10.25 -1.37 -1.94
N PHE A 153 10.44 -1.85 -0.72
CA PHE A 153 10.62 -1.01 0.47
C PHE A 153 12.07 -0.86 0.92
N MET A 154 13.01 -1.50 0.21
CA MET A 154 14.43 -1.42 0.52
C MET A 154 14.90 0.02 0.34
N ILE A 155 15.51 0.55 1.41
CA ILE A 155 16.27 1.81 1.39
C ILE A 155 17.76 1.54 1.59
#